data_AF-A0A543AZ11-F1
#
_entry.id   AF-A0A543AZ11-F1
#
_cell.length_a   1.000
_cell.length_b   1.000
_cell.length_c   1.000
_cell.angle_alpha   90.00
_cell.angle_beta   90.00
_cell.angle_gamma   90.00
#
_symmetry.space_group_name_H-M   'P 1'
#
loop_
_entity.id
_entity.type
_entity.pdbx_description
1 polymer ?
#
loop_
_entity_poly.entity_id
_entity_poly.type
_entity_poly.pdbx_seq_one_letter_code
_entity_poly.pdbx_strand_id
1 'polypeptide(L)' 'MKLSSLADRVLDRLLATTTATAGCAPDPWTRCVVNGVCSGGHEKQNCYFRPDCTVSCSSAGCC' A
#
# COMPACT_ATOMS: atom_id res chain seq x y z
N MET A 1 -29.91 -15.04 -1.18
CA MET A 1 -28.79 -15.38 -0.27
C MET A 1 -27.58 -14.54 -0.70
N LYS A 2 -27.18 -13.54 0.11
CA LYS A 2 -26.13 -12.54 -0.21
C LYS A 2 -25.11 -12.38 0.92
N LEU A 3 -25.03 -13.37 1.82
CA LEU A 3 -24.14 -13.37 2.98
C LEU A 3 -22.68 -13.70 2.62
N SER A 4 -22.45 -14.44 1.53
CA SER A 4 -21.11 -14.91 1.16
C SER A 4 -20.14 -13.75 0.87
N SER A 5 -20.58 -12.73 0.11
CA SER A 5 -19.66 -11.64 -0.28
C SER A 5 -19.19 -10.75 0.86
N LEU A 6 -19.96 -10.65 1.96
CA LEU A 6 -19.54 -9.90 3.14
C LEU A 6 -18.53 -10.70 3.96
N ALA A 7 -18.78 -12.01 4.11
CA ALA A 7 -17.84 -12.91 4.77
C ALA A 7 -16.50 -12.96 4.04
N ASP A 8 -16.51 -13.09 2.71
CA ASP A 8 -15.29 -13.05 1.89
C ASP A 8 -14.51 -11.75 2.06
N ARG A 9 -15.17 -10.58 2.01
CA ARG A 9 -14.50 -9.29 2.21
C ARG A 9 -13.88 -9.11 3.60
N VAL A 10 -14.52 -9.67 4.62
CA VAL A 10 -14.00 -9.61 5.99
C VAL A 10 -12.84 -10.59 6.15
N LEU A 11 -12.92 -11.78 5.54
CA LEU A 11 -11.84 -12.75 5.53
C LEU A 11 -10.61 -12.20 4.81
N ASP A 12 -10.78 -11.54 3.66
CA ASP A 12 -9.70 -10.93 2.89
C ASP A 12 -8.98 -9.85 3.70
N ARG A 13 -9.74 -9.01 4.41
CA ARG A 13 -9.18 -8.00 5.33
C ARG A 13 -8.44 -8.63 6.51
N LEU A 14 -9.01 -9.68 7.12
CA LEU A 14 -8.40 -10.35 8.26
C LEU A 14 -7.11 -11.08 7.86
N LEU A 15 -7.13 -11.78 6.73
CA LEU A 15 -5.95 -12.43 6.14
C LEU A 15 -4.87 -11.42 5.79
N ALA A 16 -5.24 -10.30 5.17
CA ALA A 16 -4.33 -9.19 4.92
C ALA A 16 -3.69 -8.62 6.20
N THR A 17 -4.46 -8.49 7.27
CA THR A 17 -3.91 -8.03 8.56
C THR A 17 -3.02 -9.09 9.23
N THR A 18 -3.32 -10.37 9.05
CA THR A 18 -2.51 -11.47 9.62
C THR A 18 -1.20 -11.67 8.84
N THR A 19 -1.20 -11.53 7.51
CA THR A 19 0.03 -11.54 6.72
C THR A 19 0.90 -10.31 6.97
N ALA A 20 0.31 -9.14 7.20
CA ALA A 20 1.04 -7.96 7.65
C ALA A 20 1.69 -8.17 9.05
N THR A 21 1.02 -8.88 9.97
CA THR A 21 1.61 -9.23 11.28
C THR A 21 2.68 -10.34 11.18
N ALA A 22 2.73 -11.09 10.08
CA ALA A 22 3.71 -12.17 9.88
C ALA A 22 5.09 -11.71 9.38
N GLY A 23 5.32 -10.40 9.16
CA GLY A 23 6.67 -9.86 8.92
C GLY A 23 6.79 -8.71 7.92
N CYS A 24 5.69 -8.27 7.31
CA CYS A 24 5.70 -7.18 6.34
C CYS A 24 5.18 -5.92 7.05
N ALA A 25 6.11 -5.05 7.45
CA ALA A 25 5.84 -3.90 8.29
C ALA A 25 4.61 -3.10 7.78
N PRO A 26 3.63 -2.79 8.63
CA PRO A 26 2.38 -2.17 8.20
C PRO A 26 2.50 -0.67 7.96
N ASP A 27 3.61 -0.04 8.36
CA ASP A 27 3.71 1.41 8.37
C ASP A 27 3.92 1.97 6.96
N PRO A 28 2.98 2.80 6.47
CA PRO A 28 3.20 3.52 5.23
C PRO A 28 4.36 4.50 5.42
N TRP A 29 5.23 4.62 4.42
CA TRP A 29 6.32 5.59 4.42
C TRP A 29 6.25 6.45 3.16
N THR A 30 6.93 7.59 3.22
CA THR A 30 7.04 8.49 2.08
C THR A 30 8.47 8.53 1.58
N ARG A 31 8.66 8.53 0.27
CA ARG A 31 9.97 8.70 -0.35
C ARG A 31 9.93 9.71 -1.47
N CYS A 32 11.06 10.37 -1.70
CA CYS A 32 11.30 11.23 -2.84
C CYS A 32 12.13 10.47 -3.86
N VAL A 33 11.58 10.30 -5.06
CA VAL A 33 12.28 9.62 -6.16
C VAL A 33 12.50 10.61 -7.29
N VAL A 34 13.61 10.48 -7.99
CA VAL A 34 13.87 11.28 -9.18
C VAL A 34 12.92 10.81 -10.29
N ASN A 35 12.00 11.69 -10.70
CA ASN A 35 11.06 11.46 -11.79
C ASN A 35 10.71 12.79 -12.46
N GLY A 36 10.59 12.82 -13.78
CA GLY A 36 10.35 14.03 -14.59
C GLY A 36 8.92 14.61 -14.47
N VAL A 37 8.12 14.14 -13.51
CA VAL A 37 6.74 14.58 -13.28
C VAL A 37 6.70 15.98 -12.64
N CYS A 38 7.69 16.31 -11.82
CA CYS A 38 7.78 17.58 -11.11
C CYS A 38 8.87 18.46 -11.71
N SER A 39 8.69 19.79 -11.69
CA SER A 39 9.66 20.75 -12.25
C SER A 39 11.05 20.67 -11.59
N GLY A 40 11.10 20.22 -10.33
CA GLY A 40 12.35 19.95 -9.61
C GLY A 40 12.96 18.57 -9.90
N GLY A 41 12.29 17.75 -10.70
CA GLY A 41 12.73 16.39 -11.04
C GLY A 41 12.52 15.35 -9.94
N HIS A 42 11.86 15.68 -8.83
CA HIS A 42 11.57 14.74 -7.74
C HIS A 42 10.06 14.58 -7.52
N GLU A 43 9.61 13.33 -7.53
CA GLU A 43 8.24 12.95 -7.20
C GLU A 43 8.20 12.38 -5.78
N LYS A 44 7.26 12.86 -4.98
CA LYS A 44 6.93 12.29 -3.68
C LYS A 44 5.99 11.11 -3.88
N GLN A 45 6.39 9.94 -3.37
CA GLN A 45 5.60 8.72 -3.39
C GLN A 45 5.23 8.30 -1.97
N ASN A 46 3.96 7.94 -1.76
CA ASN A 46 3.50 7.24 -0.57
C ASN A 46 3.56 5.75 -0.85
N CYS A 47 4.29 4.99 -0.04
CA CYS A 47 4.50 3.56 -0.20
C CYS A 47 3.96 2.80 1.00
N TYR A 48 3.45 1.60 0.76
CA TYR A 48 2.96 0.69 1.79
C TYR A 48 3.17 -0.75 1.34
N PHE A 49 3.20 -1.67 2.31
CA PHE A 49 3.17 -3.10 2.02
C PHE A 49 1.73 -3.55 1.77
N ARG A 50 1.55 -4.29 0.70
CA ARG A 50 0.30 -4.98 0.39
C ARG A 50 0.18 -6.28 1.21
N PRO A 51 -1.03 -6.87 1.25
CA PRO A 51 -1.29 -8.15 1.92
C PRO A 51 -0.40 -9.31 1.47
N ASP A 52 0.12 -9.24 0.24
CA ASP A 52 1.04 -10.18 -0.39
C ASP A 52 2.51 -9.83 -0.15
N CYS A 53 2.81 -8.92 0.79
CA CYS A 53 4.15 -8.43 1.10
C CYS A 53 4.85 -7.70 -0.05
N THR A 54 4.12 -7.33 -1.12
CA THR A 54 4.68 -6.49 -2.18
C THR A 54 4.62 -5.02 -1.80
N VAL A 55 5.61 -4.24 -2.23
CA VAL A 55 5.61 -2.80 -2.02
C VAL A 55 4.77 -2.15 -3.12
N SER A 56 3.75 -1.39 -2.71
CA SER A 56 2.95 -0.56 -3.62
C SER A 56 3.21 0.90 -3.29
N CYS A 57 3.57 1.69 -4.30
CA CYS A 57 3.80 3.13 -4.18
C CYS A 57 2.82 3.90 -5.06
N SER A 58 2.31 5.03 -4.57
CA SER A 58 1.45 5.94 -5.32
C SER A 58 1.99 7.36 -5.27
N SER A 59 1.88 8.08 -6.39
CA SER A 59 2.23 9.50 -6.50
C SER A 59 1.43 10.33 -5.49
N ALA A 60 2.12 11.05 -4.61
CA ALA A 60 1.52 11.91 -3.59
C ALA A 60 1.80 13.40 -3.84
N GLY A 61 2.65 13.73 -4.81
CA GLY A 61 2.94 15.10 -5.21
C GLY A 61 4.41 15.29 -5.56
N CYS A 62 4.88 16.53 -5.43
CA CYS A 62 6.28 16.88 -5.66
C CYS A 62 7.05 17.00 -4.35
N CYS A 63 8.33 16.70 -4.46
CA CYS A 63 9.38 17.20 -3.60
C CYS A 63 10.55 17.66 -4.50
#